data_AF-A0A6G1M0W5-F1
#
_entry.id   AF-A0A6G1M0W5-F1
#
_cell.length_a   1.000
_cell.length_b   1.000
_cell.length_c   1.000
_cell.angle_alpha   90.00
_cell.angle_beta   90.00
_cell.angle_gamma   90.00
#
_symmetry.space_group_name_H-M   'P 1'
#
loop_
_entity.id
_entity.type
_entity.pdbx_description
1 polymer ?
#
loop_
_entity_poly.entity_id
_entity_poly.type
_entity_poly.pdbx_seq_one_letter_code
_entity_poly.pdbx_strand_id
1 'polypeptide(L)'
;MYGELGYKLVVHAKRTQALNQLPPYQTDIVHAVTREVRDLHGDIDEITKSYDGDFNPSEDPARACALLVHHLCIRRNKRCLLAYHRVRAEKIEQMCWNGMDVAEQAQAARVTEGDDDVAGTSSHALSPEEDEYARQYGDMLAAYKGQWTDIDLTGSLEPPKDLFIDVRVLKDAGEIQTEYG
;
A
#
# COMPACT_ATOMS: atom_id res chain seq x y z
N MET A 1 -7.32 -8.06 22.41
CA MET A 1 -7.26 -9.50 22.05
C MET A 1 -6.24 -9.67 20.92
N TYR A 2 -5.43 -10.73 20.91
CA TYR A 2 -4.38 -10.89 19.89
C TYR A 2 -4.96 -10.86 18.46
N GLY A 3 -4.29 -10.14 17.56
CA GLY A 3 -4.63 -10.09 16.14
C GLY A 3 -5.88 -9.27 15.77
N GLU A 4 -6.49 -8.53 16.69
CA GLU A 4 -7.62 -7.63 16.41
C GLU A 4 -7.20 -6.48 15.49
N LEU A 5 -6.02 -5.90 15.73
CA LEU A 5 -5.46 -4.81 14.93
C LEU A 5 -5.16 -5.27 13.50
N GLY A 6 -4.61 -6.47 13.34
CA GLY A 6 -4.39 -7.09 12.03
C GLY A 6 -5.70 -7.30 11.25
N TYR A 7 -6.79 -7.65 11.93
CA TYR A 7 -8.11 -7.74 11.29
C TYR A 7 -8.63 -6.37 10.82
N LYS A 8 -8.52 -5.33 11.65
CA LYS A 8 -8.89 -3.96 11.27
C LYS A 8 -8.13 -3.49 10.03
N LEU A 9 -6.84 -3.80 9.94
CA LEU A 9 -5.99 -3.50 8.80
C LEU A 9 -6.47 -4.18 7.50
N VAL A 10 -6.85 -5.46 7.58
CA VAL A 10 -7.38 -6.21 6.43
C VAL A 10 -8.77 -5.70 6.00
N VAL A 11 -9.63 -5.34 6.95
CA VAL A 11 -10.93 -4.72 6.63
C VAL A 11 -10.72 -3.38 5.93
N HIS A 12 -9.75 -2.59 6.38
CA HIS A 12 -9.36 -1.35 5.72
C HIS A 12 -8.87 -1.62 4.28
N ALA A 13 -7.98 -2.59 4.08
CA ALA A 13 -7.50 -2.99 2.75
C ALA A 13 -8.66 -3.40 1.82
N LYS A 14 -9.64 -4.16 2.33
CA LYS A 14 -10.83 -4.53 1.54
C LYS A 14 -11.64 -3.32 1.09
N ARG A 15 -11.76 -2.29 1.94
CA ARG A 15 -12.44 -1.03 1.56
C ARG A 15 -11.64 -0.28 0.49
N THR A 16 -10.31 -0.25 0.61
CA THR A 16 -9.41 0.38 -0.38
C THR A 16 -9.57 -0.20 -1.79
N GLN A 17 -9.84 -1.50 -1.94
CA GLN A 17 -10.03 -2.11 -3.26
C GLN A 17 -11.19 -1.48 -4.05
N ALA A 18 -12.25 -1.04 -3.36
CA ALA A 18 -13.44 -0.44 -3.98
C ALA A 18 -13.27 1.06 -4.26
N LEU A 19 -12.20 1.69 -3.76
CA LEU A 19 -11.93 3.11 -3.95
C LEU A 19 -11.07 3.33 -5.21
N ASN A 20 -11.34 4.44 -5.90
CA ASN A 20 -10.54 4.89 -7.04
C ASN A 20 -9.23 5.56 -6.60
N GLN A 21 -9.21 6.12 -5.39
CA GLN A 21 -8.07 6.80 -4.80
C GLN A 21 -7.60 6.07 -3.54
N LEU A 22 -6.30 6.19 -3.24
CA LEU A 22 -5.72 5.60 -2.05
C LEU A 22 -6.11 6.43 -0.81
N PRO A 23 -6.73 5.80 0.22
CA PRO A 23 -6.91 6.46 1.50
C PRO A 23 -5.55 6.65 2.20
N PRO A 24 -5.48 7.53 3.22
CA PRO A 24 -4.28 7.71 4.05
C PRO A 24 -3.67 6.39 4.51
N TYR A 25 -2.35 6.34 4.65
CA TYR A 25 -1.66 5.17 5.15
C TYR A 25 -1.83 5.04 6.69
N GLN A 26 -2.18 3.85 7.18
CA GLN A 26 -2.47 3.59 8.59
C GLN A 26 -1.19 3.28 9.40
N THR A 27 -0.31 4.29 9.53
CA THR A 27 0.97 4.17 10.24
C THR A 27 0.81 3.62 11.65
N ASP A 28 -0.14 4.15 12.42
CA ASP A 28 -0.31 3.78 13.83
C ASP A 28 -0.71 2.31 14.01
N ILE A 29 -1.60 1.81 13.15
CA ILE A 29 -2.05 0.42 13.20
C ILE A 29 -0.91 -0.51 12.78
N VAL A 30 -0.15 -0.15 11.74
CA VAL A 30 1.02 -0.93 11.30
C VAL A 30 2.09 -0.97 12.39
N HIS A 31 2.40 0.16 13.03
CA HIS A 31 3.32 0.22 14.16
C HIS A 31 2.84 -0.60 15.37
N ALA A 32 1.54 -0.58 15.66
CA ALA A 32 0.98 -1.35 16.76
C ALA A 32 1.03 -2.87 16.48
N VAL A 33 0.69 -3.31 15.26
CA VAL A 33 0.79 -4.73 14.87
C VAL A 33 2.24 -5.21 14.84
N THR A 34 3.18 -4.39 14.36
CA THR A 34 4.60 -4.75 14.35
C THR A 34 5.19 -4.83 15.75
N ARG A 35 4.76 -3.95 16.68
CA ARG A 35 5.11 -4.06 18.10
C ARG A 35 4.57 -5.35 18.69
N GLU A 36 3.29 -5.66 18.48
CA GLU A 36 2.67 -6.92 18.95
C GLU A 36 3.43 -8.16 18.45
N VAL A 37 3.89 -8.15 17.18
CA VAL A 37 4.72 -9.24 16.63
C VAL A 37 6.08 -9.35 17.33
N ARG A 38 6.72 -8.23 17.66
CA ARG A 38 8.00 -8.22 18.38
C ARG A 38 7.84 -8.69 19.82
N ASP A 39 6.78 -8.25 20.50
CA ASP A 39 6.47 -8.66 21.87
C ASP A 39 6.23 -10.18 21.93
N LEU A 40 5.39 -10.71 21.02
CA LEU A 40 5.15 -12.16 20.90
C LEU A 40 6.42 -12.95 20.56
N HIS A 41 7.35 -12.36 19.81
CA HIS A 41 8.61 -13.00 19.51
C HIS A 41 9.54 -13.02 20.73
N GLY A 42 9.58 -11.92 21.50
CA GLY A 42 10.28 -11.86 22.78
C GLY A 42 9.78 -12.91 23.77
N ASP A 43 8.46 -13.09 23.87
CA ASP A 43 7.84 -14.12 24.71
C ASP A 43 8.30 -15.53 24.30
N ILE A 44 8.34 -15.82 22.99
CA ILE A 44 8.86 -17.09 22.46
C ILE A 44 10.33 -17.28 22.83
N ASP A 45 11.15 -16.24 22.69
CA ASP A 45 12.57 -16.31 23.02
C ASP A 45 12.80 -16.52 24.51
N GLU A 46 12.01 -15.89 25.39
CA GLU A 46 12.06 -16.09 26.83
C GLU A 46 11.70 -17.53 27.24
N ILE A 47 10.62 -18.07 26.66
CA ILE A 47 10.23 -19.47 26.90
C ILE A 47 11.32 -20.40 26.39
N THR A 48 11.84 -20.16 25.19
CA THR A 48 12.82 -21.05 24.55
C THR A 48 14.19 -20.96 25.22
N LYS A 49 14.60 -19.82 25.77
CA LYS A 49 15.86 -19.68 26.54
C LYS A 49 15.97 -20.65 27.71
N SER A 50 14.85 -21.06 28.29
CA SER A 50 14.84 -22.03 29.40
C SER A 50 15.14 -23.47 28.95
N TYR A 51 15.06 -23.75 27.65
CA TYR A 51 15.31 -25.04 27.03
C TYR A 51 16.51 -24.92 26.09
N ASP A 52 17.65 -25.50 26.46
CA ASP A 52 18.91 -25.45 25.71
C ASP A 52 18.86 -26.38 24.47
N GLY A 53 17.86 -26.18 23.60
CA GLY A 53 17.62 -26.95 22.37
C GLY A 53 16.90 -28.29 22.55
N ASP A 54 16.80 -28.83 23.77
CA ASP A 54 16.09 -30.07 24.08
C ASP A 54 14.72 -29.77 24.72
N PHE A 55 13.71 -29.53 23.88
CA PHE A 55 12.33 -29.32 24.31
C PHE A 55 11.48 -30.53 23.93
N ASN A 56 10.96 -31.23 24.94
CA ASN A 56 10.00 -32.32 24.75
C ASN A 56 8.56 -31.82 24.97
N PRO A 57 7.72 -31.70 23.91
CA PRO A 57 6.35 -31.21 24.04
C PRO A 57 5.45 -32.07 24.93
N SER A 58 5.81 -33.34 25.16
CA SER A 58 5.02 -34.26 26.00
C SER A 58 5.24 -34.03 27.49
N GLU A 59 6.38 -33.46 27.87
CA GLU A 59 6.74 -33.19 29.27
C GLU A 59 6.09 -31.91 29.79
N ASP A 60 5.91 -30.92 28.92
CA ASP A 60 5.16 -29.70 29.23
C ASP A 60 4.20 -29.31 28.08
N PRO A 61 2.99 -29.91 28.06
CA PRO A 61 1.97 -29.58 27.07
C PRO A 61 1.50 -28.12 27.15
N ALA A 62 1.54 -27.49 28.33
CA ALA A 62 1.07 -26.13 28.52
C ALA A 62 1.99 -25.12 27.81
N ARG A 63 3.31 -25.27 27.99
CA ARG A 63 4.30 -24.45 27.27
C ARG A 63 4.33 -24.75 25.78
N ALA A 64 4.17 -26.01 25.38
CA ALA A 64 4.07 -26.38 23.96
C ALA A 64 2.89 -25.68 23.28
N CYS A 65 1.71 -25.66 23.93
CA CYS A 65 0.55 -24.92 23.45
C CYS A 65 0.81 -23.42 23.39
N ALA A 66 1.43 -22.82 24.41
CA ALA A 66 1.75 -21.40 24.41
C ALA A 66 2.66 -21.01 23.24
N LEU A 67 3.76 -21.74 23.03
CA LEU A 67 4.67 -21.55 21.90
C LEU A 67 3.95 -21.63 20.55
N LEU A 68 3.09 -22.65 20.38
CA LEU A 68 2.30 -22.82 19.16
C LEU A 68 1.35 -21.64 18.93
N VAL A 69 0.64 -21.19 19.97
CA VAL A 69 -0.29 -20.06 19.88
C VAL A 69 0.46 -18.78 19.51
N HIS A 70 1.56 -18.45 20.20
CA HIS A 70 2.38 -17.28 19.87
C HIS A 70 2.90 -17.34 18.44
N HIS A 71 3.41 -18.50 17.99
CA HIS A 71 3.88 -18.69 16.62
C HIS A 71 2.78 -18.48 15.58
N LEU A 72 1.58 -19.04 15.81
CA LEU A 72 0.44 -18.87 14.92
C LEU A 72 -0.06 -17.41 14.89
N CYS A 73 -0.06 -16.73 16.03
CA CYS A 73 -0.39 -15.30 16.13
C CYS A 73 0.58 -14.43 15.31
N ILE A 74 1.90 -14.66 15.42
CA ILE A 74 2.91 -13.96 14.62
C ILE A 74 2.67 -14.19 13.13
N ARG A 75 2.46 -15.44 12.71
CA ARG A 75 2.19 -15.76 11.29
C ARG A 75 0.92 -15.10 10.78
N ARG A 76 -0.12 -15.03 11.60
CA ARG A 76 -1.37 -14.34 11.28
C ARG A 76 -1.14 -12.84 11.09
N ASN A 77 -0.48 -12.18 12.03
CA ASN A 77 -0.19 -10.75 11.96
C ASN A 77 0.68 -10.39 10.76
N LYS A 78 1.72 -11.19 10.47
CA LYS A 78 2.55 -11.05 9.27
C LYS A 78 1.72 -11.16 7.99
N ARG A 79 0.80 -12.13 7.92
CA ARG A 79 -0.10 -12.30 6.75
C ARG A 79 -1.02 -11.10 6.56
N CYS A 80 -1.59 -10.55 7.65
CA CYS A 80 -2.43 -9.37 7.60
C CYS A 80 -1.67 -8.13 7.09
N LEU A 81 -0.45 -7.90 7.61
CA LEU A 81 0.41 -6.80 7.15
C LEU A 81 0.73 -6.92 5.67
N LEU A 82 1.19 -8.09 5.21
CA LEU A 82 1.52 -8.32 3.80
C LEU A 82 0.31 -8.15 2.88
N ALA A 83 -0.87 -8.60 3.30
CA ALA A 83 -2.10 -8.44 2.52
C ALA A 83 -2.46 -6.95 2.35
N TYR A 84 -2.36 -6.15 3.41
CA TYR A 84 -2.62 -4.72 3.35
C TYR A 84 -1.63 -3.99 2.43
N HIS A 85 -0.33 -4.24 2.60
CA HIS A 85 0.69 -3.62 1.74
C HIS A 85 0.56 -4.05 0.28
N ARG A 86 0.23 -5.33 0.02
CA ARG A 86 0.02 -5.82 -1.34
C ARG A 86 -1.13 -5.10 -2.04
N VAL A 87 -2.28 -4.93 -1.37
CA VAL A 87 -3.43 -4.20 -1.94
C VAL A 87 -3.09 -2.75 -2.25
N ARG A 88 -2.30 -2.09 -1.39
CA ARG A 88 -1.86 -0.72 -1.63
C ARG A 88 -0.86 -0.63 -2.79
N ALA A 89 0.11 -1.54 -2.85
CA ALA A 89 1.05 -1.63 -3.97
C ALA A 89 0.33 -1.87 -5.31
N GLU A 90 -0.66 -2.77 -5.36
CA GLU A 90 -1.49 -2.99 -6.56
C GLU A 90 -2.19 -1.70 -7.03
N LYS A 91 -2.64 -0.85 -6.09
CA LYS A 91 -3.26 0.42 -6.42
C LYS A 91 -2.25 1.46 -6.91
N ILE A 92 -1.07 1.53 -6.29
CA ILE A 92 0.02 2.39 -6.76
C ILE A 92 0.43 1.98 -8.18
N GLU A 93 0.65 0.69 -8.42
CA GLU A 93 0.96 0.15 -9.75
C GLU A 93 -0.13 0.54 -10.77
N GLN A 94 -1.41 0.33 -10.45
CA GLN A 94 -2.54 0.75 -11.31
C GLN A 94 -2.52 2.26 -11.61
N MET A 95 -2.19 3.10 -10.63
CA MET A 95 -2.10 4.55 -10.84
C MET A 95 -0.96 4.91 -11.80
N CYS A 96 0.21 4.28 -11.66
CA CYS A 96 1.33 4.46 -12.57
C CYS A 96 0.98 4.05 -14.02
N TRP A 97 0.23 2.96 -14.21
CA TRP A 97 -0.23 2.52 -15.54
C TRP A 97 -1.29 3.43 -16.14
N ASN A 98 -2.12 4.07 -15.33
CA ASN A 98 -3.13 5.02 -15.81
C ASN A 98 -2.56 6.41 -16.13
N GLY A 99 -1.23 6.60 -16.04
CA GLY A 99 -0.58 7.88 -16.30
C GLY A 99 -0.93 8.97 -15.29
N MET A 100 -1.50 8.61 -14.13
CA MET A 100 -1.71 9.56 -13.04
C MET A 100 -0.37 9.83 -12.37
N ASP A 101 -0.01 11.11 -12.24
CA ASP A 101 1.11 11.47 -11.39
C ASP A 101 0.71 11.22 -9.93
N VAL A 102 1.29 10.17 -9.35
CA VAL A 102 1.10 9.78 -7.95
C VAL A 102 1.48 10.94 -7.02
N ALA A 103 2.43 11.80 -7.43
CA ALA A 103 2.83 12.99 -6.69
C ALA A 103 1.79 14.12 -6.76
N GLU A 104 1.13 14.34 -7.91
CA GLU A 104 0.01 15.29 -8.01
C GLU A 104 -1.18 14.84 -7.15
N GLN A 105 -1.44 13.53 -7.04
CA GLN A 105 -2.53 13.04 -6.21
C GLN A 105 -2.28 13.26 -4.70
N ALA A 106 -1.02 13.10 -4.27
CA ALA A 106 -0.60 13.47 -2.92
C ALA A 106 -0.74 14.98 -2.65
N GLN A 107 -0.65 15.82 -3.69
CA GLN A 107 -0.88 17.27 -3.60
C GLN A 107 -2.36 17.66 -3.71
N ALA A 108 -3.16 16.97 -4.54
CA ALA A 108 -4.59 17.23 -4.72
C ALA A 108 -5.41 16.90 -3.47
N ALA A 109 -4.97 15.91 -2.69
CA ALA A 109 -5.50 15.66 -1.35
C ALA A 109 -5.35 16.87 -0.41
N ARG A 110 -4.35 17.76 -0.64
CA ARG A 110 -4.15 18.99 0.14
C ARG A 110 -5.07 20.14 -0.28
N VAL A 111 -5.52 20.17 -1.53
CA VAL A 111 -6.31 21.28 -2.09
C VAL A 111 -7.81 21.08 -1.89
N THR A 112 -8.25 19.83 -1.77
CA THR A 112 -9.68 19.51 -1.58
C THR A 112 -10.13 19.74 -0.13
N GLU A 113 -9.21 19.73 0.83
CA GLU A 113 -9.43 20.15 2.22
C GLU A 113 -9.26 21.68 2.34
N GLY A 114 -10.26 22.41 1.83
CA GLY A 114 -10.32 23.85 2.01
C GLY A 114 -10.54 24.24 3.48
N ASP A 115 -9.66 25.12 3.98
CA ASP A 115 -10.00 26.23 4.89
C ASP A 115 -10.81 25.88 6.16
N ASP A 116 -10.39 24.87 6.93
CA ASP A 116 -10.77 24.82 8.35
C ASP A 116 -9.54 24.49 9.23
N ASP A 117 -9.21 25.48 10.04
CA ASP A 117 -7.99 25.65 10.84
C ASP A 117 -8.05 24.77 12.11
N VAL A 118 -8.08 23.44 11.93
CA VAL A 118 -8.00 22.46 13.03
C VAL A 118 -6.76 21.57 12.86
N ALA A 119 -5.64 22.11 13.33
CA ALA A 119 -4.48 21.43 13.91
C ALA A 119 -4.34 19.91 13.64
N GLY A 120 -3.39 19.57 12.75
CA GLY A 120 -2.31 18.69 13.22
C GLY A 120 -2.02 17.37 12.51
N THR A 121 -2.61 17.06 11.35
CA THR A 121 -2.15 15.91 10.54
C THR A 121 -2.51 16.12 9.08
N SER A 122 -1.62 16.73 8.31
CA SER A 122 -1.60 16.58 6.86
C SER A 122 -1.41 15.10 6.55
N SER A 123 -2.49 14.34 6.47
CA SER A 123 -2.40 12.89 6.25
C SER A 123 -1.97 12.66 4.81
N HIS A 124 -0.66 12.54 4.60
CA HIS A 124 -0.12 12.07 3.34
C HIS A 124 -0.84 10.76 2.99
N ALA A 125 -1.45 10.72 1.80
CA ALA A 125 -2.16 9.53 1.32
C ALA A 125 -1.22 8.29 1.29
N LEU A 126 0.06 8.54 1.04
CA LEU A 126 1.14 7.58 0.92
C LEU A 126 2.13 7.71 2.09
N SER A 127 2.72 6.59 2.50
CA SER A 127 3.90 6.64 3.37
C SER A 127 5.15 7.06 2.58
N PRO A 128 6.23 7.54 3.24
CA PRO A 128 7.49 7.86 2.55
C PRO A 128 8.07 6.66 1.79
N GLU A 129 7.90 5.45 2.32
CA GLU A 129 8.34 4.20 1.69
C GLU A 129 7.49 3.86 0.46
N GLU A 130 6.19 4.15 0.50
CA GLU A 130 5.31 3.98 -0.66
C GLU A 130 5.59 5.00 -1.77
N ASP A 131 5.99 6.23 -1.40
CA ASP A 131 6.40 7.27 -2.37
C ASP A 131 7.68 6.88 -3.11
N GLU A 132 8.67 6.37 -2.38
CA GLU A 132 9.90 5.85 -2.98
C GLU A 132 9.64 4.64 -3.88
N TYR A 133 8.76 3.73 -3.45
CA TYR A 133 8.34 2.60 -4.27
C TYR A 133 7.65 3.06 -5.57
N ALA A 134 6.77 4.05 -5.50
CA ALA A 134 6.08 4.61 -6.66
C ALA A 134 7.07 5.23 -7.66
N ARG A 135 8.08 5.98 -7.18
CA ARG A 135 9.15 6.52 -8.03
C ARG A 135 9.92 5.42 -8.74
N GLN A 136 10.44 4.44 -8.00
CA GLN A 136 11.23 3.34 -8.57
C GLN A 136 10.40 2.52 -9.58
N TYR A 137 9.12 2.31 -9.31
CA TYR A 137 8.21 1.64 -10.25
C TYR A 137 7.99 2.48 -11.52
N GLY A 138 7.81 3.79 -11.37
CA GLY A 138 7.70 4.73 -12.48
C GLY A 138 8.94 4.73 -13.37
N ASP A 139 10.14 4.77 -12.77
CA ASP A 139 11.41 4.71 -13.49
C ASP A 139 11.58 3.38 -14.25
N MET A 140 11.23 2.26 -13.60
CA MET A 140 11.24 0.94 -14.23
C MET A 140 10.25 0.89 -15.41
N LEU A 141 9.06 1.44 -15.25
CA LEU A 141 8.03 1.50 -16.28
C LEU A 141 8.48 2.39 -17.46
N ALA A 142 9.10 3.54 -17.18
CA ALA A 142 9.66 4.42 -18.20
C ALA A 142 10.79 3.74 -18.99
N ALA A 143 11.69 3.03 -18.30
CA ALA A 143 12.75 2.24 -18.94
C ALA A 143 12.18 1.12 -19.83
N TYR A 144 11.09 0.48 -19.39
CA TYR A 144 10.39 -0.54 -20.17
C TYR A 144 9.72 0.05 -21.42
N LYS A 145 9.02 1.19 -21.28
CA LYS A 145 8.43 1.94 -22.40
C LYS A 145 9.48 2.41 -23.39
N GLY A 146 10.66 2.83 -22.93
CA GLY A 146 11.75 3.29 -23.79
C GLY A 146 12.25 2.24 -24.79
N GLN A 147 11.95 0.95 -24.58
CA GLN A 147 12.24 -0.11 -25.56
C GLN A 147 11.28 -0.11 -26.76
N TRP A 148 10.10 0.49 -26.60
CA TRP A 148 9.00 0.51 -27.56
C TRP A 148 8.64 1.95 -27.91
N THR A 149 9.39 2.58 -28.81
CA THR A 149 9.15 3.98 -29.21
C THR A 149 7.88 4.17 -30.03
N ASP A 150 7.45 3.12 -30.73
CA ASP A 150 6.34 3.19 -31.68
C ASP A 150 4.98 2.81 -31.04
N ILE A 151 4.99 2.37 -29.78
CA ILE A 151 3.80 1.85 -29.08
C ILE A 151 3.71 2.50 -27.70
N ASP A 152 2.64 3.27 -27.48
CA ASP A 152 2.31 3.74 -26.14
C ASP A 152 1.65 2.63 -25.32
N LEU A 153 2.41 2.05 -24.40
CA LEU A 153 1.94 0.99 -23.49
C LEU A 153 0.98 1.49 -22.41
N THR A 154 0.86 2.81 -22.23
CA THR A 154 -0.08 3.45 -21.30
C THR A 154 -1.21 4.19 -22.01
N GLY A 155 -1.32 3.99 -23.31
CA GLY A 155 -2.40 4.54 -24.10
C GLY A 155 -3.76 3.94 -23.73
N SER A 156 -4.81 4.49 -24.33
CA SER A 156 -6.16 3.99 -24.14
C SER A 156 -6.28 2.52 -24.54
N LEU A 157 -6.87 1.71 -23.66
CA LEU A 157 -7.27 0.33 -23.98
C LEU A 157 -8.55 0.28 -24.83
N GLU A 158 -9.28 1.39 -24.94
CA GLU A 158 -10.46 1.48 -25.78
C GLU A 158 -10.06 1.71 -27.25
N PRO A 159 -10.53 0.86 -28.17
CA PRO A 159 -10.17 1.00 -29.57
C PRO A 159 -10.74 2.30 -30.16
N PRO A 160 -9.98 3.01 -31.01
CA PRO A 160 -10.46 4.22 -31.66
C PRO A 160 -11.62 3.90 -32.60
N LYS A 161 -12.68 4.72 -32.55
CA LYS A 161 -13.86 4.58 -33.41
C LYS A 161 -13.69 5.32 -34.74
N ASP A 162 -13.15 6.53 -34.65
CA ASP A 162 -12.96 7.45 -35.77
C ASP A 162 -11.55 8.08 -35.69
N LEU A 163 -11.04 8.52 -36.85
CA LEU A 163 -9.72 9.18 -36.94
C LEU A 163 -9.73 10.60 -36.36
N PHE A 164 -10.87 11.28 -36.40
CA PHE A 164 -11.03 12.65 -35.93
C PHE A 164 -12.06 12.70 -34.80
N ILE A 165 -11.76 13.51 -33.77
CA ILE A 165 -12.65 13.75 -32.63
C ILE A 165 -12.81 15.24 -32.39
N ASP A 166 -14.02 15.65 -32.02
CA ASP A 166 -14.29 17.02 -31.56
C ASP A 166 -14.17 17.05 -30.03
N VAL A 167 -13.22 17.84 -29.52
CA VAL A 167 -12.98 17.98 -28.08
C VAL A 167 -13.53 19.31 -27.58
N ARG A 168 -14.32 19.26 -26.49
CA ARG A 168 -14.78 20.47 -25.78
C ARG A 168 -13.92 20.72 -24.56
N VAL A 169 -13.30 21.89 -24.49
CA VAL A 169 -12.52 22.33 -23.34
C VAL A 169 -13.46 22.60 -22.15
N LEU A 170 -13.21 21.94 -21.01
CA LEU A 170 -14.02 22.09 -19.79
C LEU A 170 -13.48 23.16 -18.84
N LYS A 171 -12.16 23.36 -18.85
CA LYS A 171 -11.45 24.35 -18.04
C LYS A 171 -10.28 24.90 -18.85
N ASP A 172 -9.95 26.16 -18.63
CA ASP A 172 -8.78 26.77 -19.26
C ASP A 172 -7.50 26.07 -18.78
N ALA A 173 -6.72 25.57 -19.73
CA ALA A 173 -5.45 24.88 -19.53
C ALA A 173 -4.30 25.58 -20.28
N GLY A 174 -4.54 26.77 -20.85
CA GLY A 174 -3.57 27.46 -21.69
C GLY A 174 -3.42 26.84 -23.08
N GLU A 175 -2.24 27.00 -23.67
CA GLU A 175 -1.90 26.47 -25.00
C GLU A 175 -1.36 25.04 -24.86
N ILE A 176 -2.07 24.08 -25.46
CA ILE A 176 -1.66 22.68 -25.50
C ILE A 176 -1.02 22.42 -26.86
N GLN A 177 0.25 22.02 -26.86
CA GLN A 177 0.91 21.57 -28.09
C GLN A 177 0.70 20.09 -28.29
N THR A 178 0.30 19.72 -29.50
CA THR A 178 0.26 18.33 -29.92
C THR A 178 1.51 17.99 -30.71
N GLU A 179 1.80 16.70 -30.88
CA GLU A 179 2.94 16.22 -31.67
C GLU A 179 2.95 16.71 -33.13
N TYR A 180 1.80 17.15 -33.66
CA TYR A 180 1.67 17.66 -35.04
C TYR A 180 1.50 19.19 -35.13
N GLY A 181 1.67 19.92 -34.02
CA GLY A 181 1.51 21.39 -33.94
C GLY A 181 0.16 21.78 -33.35
#